data_AF-A0A2N2P0R9-F1
#
_entry.id   AF-A0A2N2P0R9-F1
#
_cell.length_a   1.000
_cell.length_b   1.000
_cell.length_c   1.000
_cell.angle_alpha   90.00
_cell.angle_beta   90.00
_cell.angle_gamma   90.00
#
_symmetry.space_group_name_H-M   'P 1'
#
loop_
_entity.id
_entity.type
_entity.pdbx_description
1 polymer ?
#
loop_
_entity_poly.entity_id
_entity_poly.type
_entity_poly.pdbx_seq_one_letter_code
_entity_poly.pdbx_strand_id
1 'polypeptide(L)'
;MDKGLESLKVWQKAMDFVTYSYKNILPVFPDEEKYALTSQLRRALVSIPANIAEGYGRQYFREGIRFGLIARGSLEEVRTYFYLAVRLGYLTEELCAAAISQSVELRRILNGYLKYLEKQLDSKKEVMCLHEDPELYQIEQDFTLTY
;
A
#
# COMPACT_ATOMS: atom_id res chain seq x y z
N MET A 1 12.39 2.76 -20.61
CA MET A 1 11.81 3.45 -19.45
C MET A 1 11.69 2.43 -18.35
N ASP A 2 12.47 2.62 -17.31
CA ASP A 2 12.37 1.81 -16.11
C ASP A 2 10.95 1.94 -15.55
N LYS A 3 10.28 0.81 -15.31
CA LYS A 3 8.90 0.81 -14.81
C LYS A 3 8.96 0.72 -13.30
N GLY A 4 9.22 1.87 -12.68
CA GLY A 4 9.30 2.04 -11.23
C GLY A 4 7.99 1.69 -10.49
N LEU A 5 8.02 1.83 -9.17
CA LEU A 5 6.89 1.58 -8.26
C LEU A 5 5.58 2.22 -8.73
N GLU A 6 5.67 3.43 -9.28
CA GLU A 6 4.55 4.24 -9.74
C GLU A 6 3.79 3.60 -10.90
N SER A 7 4.41 2.66 -11.63
CA SER A 7 3.75 1.90 -12.70
C SER A 7 2.91 0.73 -12.17
N LEU A 8 3.08 0.36 -10.90
CA LEU A 8 2.45 -0.81 -10.32
C LEU A 8 0.97 -0.51 -10.00
N LYS A 9 0.05 -1.12 -10.77
CA LYS A 9 -1.40 -0.89 -10.62
C LYS A 9 -1.93 -1.12 -9.20
N VAL A 10 -1.40 -2.10 -8.47
CA VAL A 10 -1.82 -2.36 -7.08
C VAL A 10 -1.41 -1.21 -6.15
N TRP A 11 -0.25 -0.59 -6.38
CA TRP A 11 0.21 0.56 -5.62
C TRP A 11 -0.62 1.79 -5.94
N GLN A 12 -0.88 2.06 -7.23
CA GLN A 12 -1.78 3.16 -7.65
C GLN A 12 -3.16 3.03 -7.00
N LYS A 13 -3.75 1.83 -7.00
CA LYS A 13 -5.06 1.62 -6.35
C LYS A 13 -5.02 1.71 -4.83
N ALA A 14 -3.91 1.33 -4.21
CA ALA A 14 -3.72 1.58 -2.78
C ALA A 14 -3.65 3.09 -2.48
N MET A 15 -2.94 3.87 -3.29
CA MET A 15 -2.86 5.33 -3.16
C MET A 15 -4.22 6.01 -3.37
N ASP A 16 -4.98 5.59 -4.38
CA ASP A 16 -6.35 6.07 -4.62
C ASP A 16 -7.25 5.81 -3.40
N PHE A 17 -7.21 4.59 -2.86
CA PHE A 17 -8.02 4.18 -1.70
C PHE A 17 -7.67 4.96 -0.43
N VAL A 18 -6.37 5.15 -0.16
CA VAL A 18 -5.92 5.96 0.97
C VAL A 18 -6.36 7.41 0.80
N THR A 19 -6.18 8.00 -0.39
CA THR A 19 -6.59 9.37 -0.68
C THR A 19 -8.09 9.55 -0.51
N TYR A 20 -8.90 8.62 -1.03
CA TYR A 20 -10.34 8.61 -0.83
C TYR A 20 -10.70 8.59 0.66
N SER A 21 -10.06 7.72 1.43
CA SER A 21 -10.32 7.57 2.87
C SER A 21 -9.96 8.83 3.64
N TYR A 22 -8.84 9.49 3.29
CA TYR A 22 -8.45 10.75 3.91
C TYR A 22 -9.40 11.91 3.59
N LYS A 23 -9.95 11.94 2.37
CA LYS A 23 -10.85 13.02 1.93
C LYS A 23 -12.28 12.84 2.42
N ASN A 24 -12.78 11.61 2.51
CA ASN A 24 -14.20 11.35 2.71
C ASN A 24 -14.50 10.68 4.06
N ILE A 25 -13.58 9.88 4.60
CA ILE A 25 -13.83 9.07 5.81
C ILE A 25 -13.26 9.72 7.05
N LEU A 26 -11.97 10.09 7.04
CA LEU A 26 -11.35 10.69 8.23
C LEU A 26 -12.02 11.99 8.72
N PRO A 27 -12.57 12.87 7.87
CA PRO A 27 -13.21 14.10 8.34
C PRO A 27 -14.52 13.90 9.10
N VAL A 28 -15.15 12.72 9.04
CA VAL A 28 -16.42 12.46 9.75
C VAL A 28 -16.20 11.99 11.19
N PHE A 29 -14.97 11.71 11.58
CA PHE A 29 -14.65 11.28 12.95
C PHE A 29 -14.63 12.50 13.88
N PRO A 30 -15.13 12.36 15.12
CA PRO A 30 -15.09 13.44 16.10
C PRO A 30 -13.66 13.74 16.55
N ASP A 31 -13.41 14.97 17.00
CA ASP A 31 -12.06 15.44 17.38
C ASP A 31 -11.47 14.64 18.56
N GLU A 32 -12.33 14.13 19.45
CA GLU A 32 -11.93 13.29 20.60
C GLU A 32 -11.27 11.98 20.16
N GLU A 33 -11.58 11.47 18.97
CA GLU A 33 -11.00 10.23 18.42
C GLU A 33 -9.66 10.44 17.71
N LYS A 34 -9.21 11.71 17.59
CA LYS A 34 -7.98 12.08 16.86
C LYS A 34 -6.76 11.25 17.25
N TYR A 35 -6.59 10.98 18.54
CA TYR A 35 -5.47 10.20 19.10
C TYR A 35 -5.84 8.74 19.42
N ALA A 36 -7.09 8.36 19.22
CA ALA A 36 -7.59 7.01 19.43
C ALA A 36 -7.87 6.35 18.07
N LEU A 37 -9.14 6.14 17.70
CA LEU A 37 -9.53 5.37 16.51
C LEU A 37 -9.02 6.01 15.21
N THR A 38 -9.08 7.34 15.08
CA THR A 38 -8.61 8.06 13.89
C THR A 38 -7.10 7.84 13.68
N SER A 39 -6.31 7.81 14.75
CA SER A 39 -4.87 7.58 14.65
C SER A 39 -4.53 6.16 14.19
N GLN A 40 -5.27 5.16 14.66
CA GLN A 40 -5.09 3.77 14.29
C GLN A 40 -5.49 3.56 12.82
N LEU A 41 -6.64 4.10 12.40
CA LEU A 41 -7.10 4.04 11.02
C LEU A 41 -6.11 4.70 10.05
N ARG A 42 -5.56 5.87 10.39
CA ARG A 42 -4.53 6.54 9.58
C ARG A 42 -3.30 5.66 9.37
N ARG A 43 -2.79 5.02 10.43
CA ARG A 43 -1.64 4.11 10.36
C ARG A 43 -1.94 2.91 9.48
N ALA A 44 -3.09 2.26 9.68
CA ALA A 44 -3.50 1.11 8.87
C ALA A 44 -3.66 1.49 7.38
N LEU A 45 -4.27 2.64 7.08
CA LEU A 45 -4.41 3.15 5.71
C LEU A 45 -3.05 3.34 5.03
N VAL A 46 -2.14 4.11 5.63
CA VAL A 46 -0.82 4.42 5.05
C VAL A 46 0.07 3.18 4.94
N SER A 47 -0.10 2.22 5.85
CA SER A 47 0.61 0.93 5.83
C SER A 47 0.37 0.14 4.54
N ILE A 48 -0.80 0.25 3.90
CA ILE A 48 -1.15 -0.54 2.71
C ILE A 48 -0.22 -0.22 1.52
N PRO A 49 -0.17 1.02 0.98
CA PRO A 49 0.74 1.35 -0.11
C PRO A 49 2.21 1.29 0.33
N ALA A 50 2.53 1.59 1.59
CA ALA A 50 3.90 1.53 2.11
C ALA A 50 4.47 0.10 2.08
N ASN A 51 3.70 -0.90 2.53
CA ASN A 51 4.13 -2.29 2.45
C ASN A 51 4.20 -2.79 1.00
N ILE A 52 3.30 -2.36 0.11
CA ILE A 52 3.41 -2.70 -1.32
C ILE A 52 4.72 -2.15 -1.90
N ALA A 53 5.06 -0.90 -1.58
CA ALA A 53 6.29 -0.24 -2.03
C ALA A 53 7.54 -0.94 -1.46
N GLU A 54 7.53 -1.24 -0.16
CA GLU A 54 8.63 -1.94 0.50
C GLU A 54 8.83 -3.32 -0.11
N GLY A 55 7.75 -4.07 -0.34
CA GLY A 55 7.80 -5.36 -1.01
C GLY A 55 8.33 -5.29 -2.44
N TYR A 56 7.92 -4.28 -3.21
CA TYR A 56 8.42 -4.05 -4.57
C TYR A 56 9.92 -3.77 -4.60
N GLY A 57 10.47 -3.09 -3.59
CA GLY A 57 11.91 -2.81 -3.48
C GLY A 57 12.75 -3.99 -2.97
N ARG A 58 12.15 -5.15 -2.64
CA ARG A 58 12.89 -6.31 -2.16
C ARG A 58 13.50 -7.12 -3.29
N GLN A 59 14.71 -7.61 -3.06
CA GLN A 59 15.42 -8.43 -4.01
C GLN A 59 14.68 -9.73 -4.32
N TYR A 60 14.06 -10.39 -3.33
CA TYR A 60 13.48 -11.72 -3.52
C TYR A 60 11.94 -11.71 -3.56
N PHE A 61 11.35 -12.53 -4.44
CA PHE A 61 9.89 -12.65 -4.56
C PHE A 61 9.20 -13.05 -3.25
N ARG A 62 9.82 -13.94 -2.46
CA ARG A 62 9.30 -14.37 -1.16
C ARG A 62 9.09 -13.21 -0.20
N GLU A 63 9.99 -12.23 -0.21
CA GLU A 63 9.86 -11.04 0.63
C GLU A 63 8.74 -10.14 0.13
N GLY A 64 8.64 -9.91 -1.19
CA GLY A 64 7.52 -9.17 -1.77
C GLY A 64 6.16 -9.77 -1.43
N ILE A 65 6.04 -11.10 -1.46
CA ILE A 65 4.83 -11.81 -1.03
C ILE A 65 4.54 -11.53 0.45
N ARG A 66 5.55 -11.63 1.32
CA ARG A 66 5.39 -11.32 2.76
C ARG A 66 4.86 -9.90 2.97
N PHE A 67 5.44 -8.91 2.31
CA PHE A 67 5.00 -7.52 2.42
C PHE A 67 3.59 -7.30 1.83
N GLY A 68 3.27 -7.92 0.70
CA GLY A 68 1.93 -7.88 0.14
C GLY A 68 0.87 -8.52 1.06
N LEU A 69 1.24 -9.56 1.81
CA LEU A 69 0.36 -10.16 2.83
C LEU A 69 0.15 -9.22 4.02
N ILE A 70 1.19 -8.48 4.45
CA ILE A 70 1.06 -7.44 5.49
C ILE A 70 0.13 -6.33 5.00
N ALA A 71 0.31 -5.85 3.77
CA ALA A 71 -0.60 -4.86 3.17
C ALA A 71 -2.05 -5.35 3.14
N ARG A 72 -2.27 -6.64 2.86
CA ARG A 72 -3.60 -7.26 2.91
C ARG A 72 -4.16 -7.31 4.33
N GLY A 73 -3.31 -7.56 5.33
CA GLY A 73 -3.69 -7.48 6.75
C GLY A 73 -4.15 -6.08 7.14
N SER A 74 -3.37 -5.05 6.81
CA SER A 74 -3.74 -3.65 7.06
C SER A 74 -5.03 -3.25 6.36
N LEU A 75 -5.33 -3.80 5.17
CA LEU A 75 -6.60 -3.58 4.49
C LEU A 75 -7.81 -4.14 5.28
N GLU A 76 -7.66 -5.29 5.93
CA GLU A 76 -8.71 -5.86 6.78
C GLU A 76 -8.89 -5.08 8.09
N GLU A 77 -7.81 -4.54 8.66
CA GLU A 77 -7.87 -3.62 9.80
C GLU A 77 -8.67 -2.36 9.44
N VAL A 78 -8.39 -1.74 8.29
CA VAL A 78 -9.14 -0.57 7.79
C VAL A 78 -10.64 -0.88 7.67
N ARG A 79 -11.00 -2.02 7.07
CA ARG A 79 -12.42 -2.44 6.95
C ARG A 79 -13.06 -2.59 8.33
N THR A 80 -12.34 -3.17 9.28
CA THR A 80 -12.80 -3.30 10.68
C THR A 80 -13.10 -1.95 11.29
N TYR A 81 -12.21 -0.96 11.11
CA TYR A 81 -12.42 0.40 11.60
C TYR A 81 -13.59 1.11 10.94
N PHE A 82 -13.84 0.89 9.64
CA PHE A 82 -15.03 1.44 8.98
C PHE A 82 -16.34 0.89 9.57
N TYR A 83 -16.43 -0.43 9.78
CA TYR A 83 -17.61 -1.02 10.42
C TYR A 83 -17.78 -0.58 11.87
N LEU A 84 -16.67 -0.43 12.61
CA LEU A 84 -16.71 0.09 13.97
C LEU A 84 -17.20 1.54 14.00
N ALA A 85 -16.73 2.39 13.09
CA ALA A 85 -17.16 3.77 12.98
C ALA A 85 -18.66 3.92 12.69
N VAL A 86 -19.25 3.01 11.91
CA VAL A 86 -20.71 2.95 11.72
C VAL A 86 -21.41 2.63 13.04
N ARG A 87 -20.95 1.61 13.77
CA ARG A 87 -21.54 1.21 15.06
C ARG A 87 -21.44 2.30 16.13
N LEU A 88 -20.40 3.11 16.08
CA LEU A 88 -20.20 4.25 16.97
C LEU A 88 -20.97 5.51 16.50
N GLY A 89 -21.62 5.46 15.33
CA GLY A 89 -22.39 6.58 14.78
C GLY A 89 -21.55 7.68 14.13
N TYR A 90 -20.26 7.44 13.87
CA TYR A 90 -19.36 8.42 13.24
C TYR A 90 -19.45 8.38 11.71
N LEU A 91 -19.75 7.22 11.14
CA LEU A 91 -19.79 6.99 9.69
C LEU A 91 -21.18 6.52 9.27
N THR A 92 -21.72 7.06 8.18
CA THR A 92 -23.01 6.58 7.65
C THR A 92 -22.84 5.23 6.94
N GLU A 93 -23.93 4.46 6.86
CA GLU A 93 -23.91 3.16 6.18
C GLU A 93 -23.58 3.30 4.69
N GLU A 94 -24.08 4.35 4.03
CA GLU A 94 -23.85 4.62 2.60
C GLU A 94 -22.38 4.90 2.34
N LEU A 95 -21.77 5.76 3.17
CA LEU A 95 -20.37 6.14 3.01
C LEU A 95 -19.44 4.96 3.36
N CYS A 96 -19.81 4.15 4.35
CA CYS A 96 -19.15 2.90 4.66
C CYS A 96 -19.23 1.92 3.49
N ALA A 97 -20.41 1.70 2.90
CA ALA A 97 -20.59 0.82 1.76
C ALA A 97 -19.74 1.24 0.56
N ALA A 98 -19.66 2.54 0.26
CA ALA A 98 -18.80 3.08 -0.80
C ALA A 98 -17.31 2.83 -0.51
N ALA A 99 -16.86 3.02 0.72
CA ALA A 99 -15.47 2.76 1.12
C ALA A 99 -15.13 1.25 1.09
N ILE A 100 -16.06 0.40 1.53
CA ILE A 100 -15.92 -1.06 1.48
C ILE A 100 -15.83 -1.54 0.03
N SER A 101 -16.63 -1.00 -0.89
CA SER A 101 -16.55 -1.35 -2.31
C SER A 101 -15.15 -1.12 -2.88
N GLN A 102 -14.54 0.04 -2.59
CA GLN A 102 -13.16 0.32 -3.01
C GLN A 102 -12.14 -0.62 -2.35
N SER A 103 -12.33 -0.95 -1.06
CA SER A 103 -11.47 -1.92 -0.38
C SER A 103 -11.54 -3.31 -1.01
N VAL A 104 -12.71 -3.74 -1.49
CA VAL A 104 -12.92 -5.03 -2.17
C VAL A 104 -12.20 -5.04 -3.53
N GLU A 105 -12.30 -3.94 -4.28
CA GLU A 105 -11.56 -3.78 -5.54
C GLU A 105 -10.05 -3.85 -5.31
N LEU A 106 -9.53 -3.09 -4.34
CA LEU A 106 -8.12 -3.10 -3.98
C LEU A 106 -7.66 -4.50 -3.55
N ARG A 107 -8.44 -5.20 -2.72
CA ARG A 107 -8.14 -6.58 -2.31
C ARG A 107 -8.05 -7.54 -3.49
N ARG A 108 -8.93 -7.40 -4.49
CA ARG A 108 -8.89 -8.21 -5.71
C ARG A 108 -7.60 -7.98 -6.49
N ILE A 109 -7.21 -6.73 -6.68
CA ILE A 109 -5.98 -6.36 -7.40
C ILE A 109 -4.74 -6.83 -6.63
N LEU A 110 -4.73 -6.64 -5.30
CA LEU A 110 -3.64 -7.10 -4.43
C LEU A 110 -3.46 -8.62 -4.46
N ASN A 111 -4.56 -9.38 -4.40
CA ASN A 111 -4.49 -10.84 -4.54
C ASN A 111 -4.00 -11.26 -5.93
N GLY A 112 -4.36 -10.52 -6.99
CA GLY A 112 -3.83 -10.75 -8.33
C GLY A 112 -2.31 -10.53 -8.40
N TYR A 113 -1.81 -9.48 -7.75
CA TYR A 113 -0.38 -9.21 -7.64
C TYR A 113 0.37 -10.28 -6.84
N LEU A 114 -0.17 -10.71 -5.69
CA LEU A 114 0.41 -11.79 -4.89
C LEU A 114 0.53 -13.09 -5.70
N LYS A 115 -0.52 -13.50 -6.40
CA LYS A 115 -0.51 -14.68 -7.29
C LYS A 115 0.52 -14.56 -8.40
N TYR A 116 0.72 -13.36 -8.94
CA TYR A 116 1.77 -13.11 -9.93
C TYR A 116 3.16 -13.33 -9.33
N LEU A 117 3.44 -12.81 -8.13
CA LEU A 117 4.71 -13.02 -7.45
C LEU A 117 4.95 -14.50 -7.10
N GLU A 118 3.93 -15.21 -6.61
CA GLU A 118 3.97 -16.66 -6.34
C GLU A 118 4.36 -17.44 -7.60
N LYS A 119 3.74 -17.11 -8.75
CA LYS A 119 4.08 -17.74 -10.03
C LYS A 119 5.53 -17.46 -10.46
N GLN A 120 6.07 -16.27 -10.20
CA GLN A 120 7.47 -15.99 -10.50
C GLN A 120 8.41 -16.82 -9.61
N LEU A 121 8.10 -16.94 -8.32
CA LEU A 121 8.85 -17.77 -7.39
C LEU A 121 8.87 -19.25 -7.83
N ASP A 122 7.72 -19.81 -8.23
CA ASP A 122 7.59 -21.19 -8.71
C ASP A 122 8.34 -21.42 -10.04
N SER A 123 8.47 -20.38 -10.87
CA SER A 123 9.24 -20.42 -12.12
C SER A 123 10.76 -20.45 -11.93
N LYS A 124 11.25 -20.68 -10.70
CA LYS A 124 12.66 -20.63 -10.27
C LYS A 124 13.34 -19.27 -10.49
N LYS A 125 12.56 -18.20 -10.71
CA LYS A 125 13.09 -16.85 -10.60
C LYS A 125 13.08 -16.48 -9.13
N GLU A 126 14.24 -16.41 -8.51
CA GLU A 126 14.34 -16.02 -7.10
C GLU A 126 14.30 -14.51 -6.92
N VAL A 127 14.71 -13.75 -7.94
CA VAL A 127 14.95 -12.30 -7.86
C VAL A 127 13.84 -11.49 -8.54
N MET A 128 13.23 -10.58 -7.79
CA MET A 128 12.17 -9.65 -8.22
C MET A 128 12.74 -8.37 -8.82
N CYS A 129 13.81 -7.84 -8.23
CA CYS A 129 14.52 -6.65 -8.71
C CYS A 129 15.84 -7.06 -9.35
N LEU A 130 15.84 -7.36 -10.66
CA LEU A 130 17.08 -7.36 -11.43
C LEU A 130 17.10 -6.09 -12.27
N HIS A 131 17.93 -5.14 -11.87
CA HIS A 131 18.31 -4.00 -12.71
C HIS A 131 19.84 -3.98 -12.80
N GLU A 132 20.29 -4.27 -14.02
CA GLU A 132 21.61 -4.09 -14.67
C GLU A 132 22.93 -4.38 -13.94
N ASP A 133 23.87 -4.90 -14.75
CA ASP A 133 25.28 -5.07 -14.43
C ASP A 133 25.94 -3.68 -14.32
N PRO A 134 26.58 -3.34 -13.20
CA PRO A 134 27.40 -2.15 -13.16
C PRO A 134 28.60 -2.39 -14.10
N GLU A 135 28.57 -1.88 -15.33
CA GLU A 135 29.72 -1.10 -15.81
C GLU A 135 29.59 0.29 -15.13
N LEU A 136 29.51 0.29 -13.80
CA LEU A 136 30.60 0.39 -12.82
C LEU A 136 30.97 1.85 -12.60
N TYR A 137 29.95 2.65 -12.32
CA TYR A 137 30.01 3.94 -11.62
C TYR A 137 31.22 4.83 -11.96
N GLN A 138 31.42 5.22 -13.23
CA GLN A 138 32.35 6.30 -13.59
C GLN A 138 31.84 7.67 -13.06
N ILE A 139 31.63 7.77 -11.75
CA ILE A 139 31.25 8.98 -11.05
C ILE A 139 32.53 9.81 -10.94
N GLU A 140 32.70 10.80 -11.82
CA GLU A 140 33.64 11.88 -11.57
C GLU A 140 33.15 12.64 -10.31
N GLN A 141 34.00 12.67 -9.28
CA GLN A 141 33.73 13.38 -8.05
C GLN A 141 33.76 14.89 -8.32
N ASP A 142 32.62 15.50 -8.64
CA ASP A 142 32.46 16.94 -8.54
C ASP A 142 31.27 17.30 -7.64
N PHE A 143 31.51 17.15 -6.33
CA PHE A 143 30.74 17.85 -5.30
C PHE A 143 31.35 19.24 -5.07
N THR A 144 31.12 20.17 -5.98
CA THR A 144 31.20 21.60 -5.61
C THR A 144 29.83 22.07 -5.11
N LEU A 145 29.61 21.88 -3.81
CA LEU A 145 28.65 22.67 -3.05
C LEU A 145 29.20 24.11 -2.97
N THR A 146 28.51 25.04 -3.62
CA THR A 146 28.69 26.47 -3.31
C THR A 146 27.48 26.88 -2.46
N TYR A 147 27.78 27.40 -1.28
CA TYR A 147 26.82 27.92 -0.29
C TYR A 147 25.98 29.07 -0.82
#